data_AF-A0A1R1YVM9-F1
#
_entry.id   AF-A0A1R1YVM9-F1
#
_cell.length_a   1.000
_cell.length_b   1.000
_cell.length_c   1.000
_cell.angle_alpha   90.00
_cell.angle_beta   90.00
_cell.angle_gamma   90.00
#
_symmetry.space_group_name_H-M   'P 1'
#
loop_
_entity.id
_entity.type
_entity.pdbx_description
1 polymer ?
#
loop_
_entity_poly.entity_id
_entity_poly.type
_entity_poly.pdbx_seq_one_letter_code
_entity_poly.pdbx_strand_id
1 'polypeptide(L)'
;MSRRKEPAIPNELLDQLLAGGDAGAALAQGGLLDALNKALIERALNAEMDHHLAGEDGAGNSRNGYGRKTITTDTGKLAIDVP
;
A
#
# COMPACT_ATOMS: atom_id res chain seq x y z
N MET A 1 -9.51 -12.81 34.90
CA MET A 1 -9.24 -11.69 33.99
C MET A 1 -8.20 -12.15 32.98
N SER A 2 -8.60 -12.54 31.76
CA SER A 2 -7.64 -13.00 30.73
C SER A 2 -6.68 -11.88 30.38
N ARG A 3 -5.38 -12.11 30.58
CA ARG A 3 -4.32 -11.20 30.15
C ARG A 3 -4.34 -11.16 28.62
N ARG A 4 -4.92 -10.11 28.04
CA ARG A 4 -4.85 -9.90 26.58
C ARG A 4 -3.39 -9.77 26.19
N LYS A 5 -2.98 -10.51 25.15
CA LYS A 5 -1.66 -10.38 24.55
C LYS A 5 -1.51 -8.97 24.01
N GLU A 6 -0.36 -8.35 24.24
CA GLU A 6 -0.08 -7.02 23.70
C GLU A 6 -0.11 -7.09 22.17
N PRO A 7 -0.88 -6.20 21.51
CA PRO A 7 -1.09 -6.29 20.08
C PRO A 7 0.16 -5.82 19.33
N ALA A 8 0.53 -6.54 18.28
CA ALA A 8 1.69 -6.18 17.45
C ALA A 8 1.46 -4.90 16.63
N ILE A 9 0.20 -4.60 16.32
CA ILE A 9 -0.23 -3.36 15.70
C ILE A 9 -1.05 -2.60 16.75
N PRO A 10 -0.72 -1.34 17.06
CA PRO A 10 -1.53 -0.51 17.95
C PRO A 10 -3.00 -0.50 17.54
N ASN A 11 -3.90 -0.66 18.51
CA ASN A 11 -5.35 -0.66 18.25
C ASN A 11 -5.80 0.63 17.57
N GLU A 12 -5.20 1.77 17.92
CA GLU A 12 -5.50 3.07 17.31
C GLU A 12 -5.23 3.07 15.80
N LEU A 13 -4.18 2.38 15.34
CA LEU A 13 -3.91 2.24 13.90
C LEU A 13 -4.91 1.31 13.22
N LEU A 14 -5.33 0.23 13.89
CA LEU A 14 -6.36 -0.66 13.37
C LEU A 14 -7.71 0.07 13.25
N ASP A 15 -8.06 0.88 14.24
CA ASP A 15 -9.28 1.69 14.25
C ASP A 15 -9.23 2.77 13.15
N GLN A 16 -8.06 3.39 12.93
CA GLN A 16 -7.85 4.33 11.82
C GLN A 16 -7.94 3.65 10.46
N LEU A 17 -7.35 2.46 10.29
CA LEU A 17 -7.40 1.71 9.03
C LEU A 17 -8.80 1.22 8.70
N LEU A 18 -9.58 0.81 9.70
CA LEU A 18 -10.99 0.46 9.52
C LEU A 18 -11.87 1.69 9.31
N ALA A 19 -11.49 2.85 9.84
CA ALA A 19 -12.24 4.12 9.78
C ALA A 19 -13.71 3.98 10.23
N GLY A 20 -13.99 3.09 11.19
CA GLY A 20 -15.35 2.77 11.64
C GLY A 20 -16.18 1.92 10.67
N GLY A 21 -15.58 1.40 9.60
CA GLY A 21 -16.19 0.48 8.65
C GLY A 21 -16.36 -0.94 9.19
N ASP A 22 -17.08 -1.77 8.45
CA ASP A 22 -17.29 -3.18 8.80
C ASP A 22 -16.01 -4.00 8.60
N ALA A 23 -15.61 -4.73 9.64
CA ALA A 23 -14.42 -5.59 9.61
C ALA A 23 -14.55 -6.75 8.61
N GLY A 24 -15.77 -7.27 8.38
CA GLY A 24 -16.01 -8.31 7.40
C GLY A 24 -15.74 -7.82 5.98
N ALA A 25 -16.27 -6.65 5.62
CA ALA A 25 -16.02 -5.99 4.35
C ALA A 25 -14.55 -5.60 4.17
N ALA A 26 -13.86 -5.16 5.24
CA ALA A 26 -12.44 -4.82 5.20
C ALA A 26 -11.56 -6.02 4.83
N LEU A 27 -11.93 -7.23 5.27
CA LEU A 27 -11.21 -8.47 4.98
C LEU A 27 -11.68 -9.18 3.70
N ALA A 28 -12.73 -8.69 3.06
CA ALA A 28 -13.19 -9.22 1.79
C ALA A 28 -12.21 -8.90 0.66
N GLN A 29 -12.28 -9.67 -0.43
CA GLN A 29 -11.49 -9.42 -1.63
C GLN A 29 -11.86 -8.05 -2.24
N GLY A 30 -10.84 -7.28 -2.62
CA GLY A 30 -10.99 -5.88 -3.03
C GLY A 30 -11.19 -4.90 -1.87
N GLY A 31 -11.12 -5.38 -0.62
CA GLY A 31 -11.29 -4.59 0.59
C GLY A 31 -10.01 -3.88 1.05
N LEU A 32 -9.95 -3.63 2.35
CA LEU A 32 -8.89 -2.84 2.99
C LEU A 32 -7.50 -3.47 2.82
N LEU A 33 -7.40 -4.79 2.88
CA LEU A 33 -6.10 -5.48 2.74
C LEU A 33 -5.50 -5.29 1.33
N ASP A 34 -6.33 -5.37 0.29
CA ASP A 34 -5.88 -5.15 -1.08
C ASP A 34 -5.51 -3.68 -1.31
N ALA A 35 -6.28 -2.75 -0.72
CA ALA A 35 -5.94 -1.32 -0.74
C ALA A 35 -4.62 -1.02 0.01
N LEU A 36 -4.38 -1.67 1.15
CA LEU A 36 -3.15 -1.53 1.92
C LEU A 36 -1.95 -2.08 1.13
N ASN A 37 -2.08 -3.26 0.53
CA ASN A 37 -1.04 -3.83 -0.33
C ASN A 37 -0.73 -2.92 -1.52
N LYS A 38 -1.77 -2.37 -2.18
CA LYS A 38 -1.61 -1.37 -3.25
C LYS A 38 -0.79 -0.18 -2.77
N ALA A 39 -1.22 0.43 -1.66
CA ALA A 39 -0.57 1.62 -1.13
C ALA A 39 0.90 1.38 -0.75
N LEU A 40 1.22 0.21 -0.18
CA LEU A 40 2.60 -0.15 0.17
C LEU A 40 3.48 -0.33 -1.08
N ILE A 41 2.97 -1.01 -2.10
CA ILE A 41 3.69 -1.22 -3.36
C ILE A 41 3.95 0.12 -4.05
N GLU A 42 2.93 0.95 -4.20
CA GLU A 42 3.07 2.26 -4.86
C GLU A 42 4.00 3.19 -4.09
N ARG A 43 3.99 3.14 -2.76
CA ARG A 43 4.92 3.90 -1.92
C ARG A 43 6.36 3.46 -2.15
N ALA A 44 6.62 2.15 -2.23
CA ALA A 44 7.95 1.63 -2.52
C ALA A 44 8.44 2.08 -3.90
N LEU A 45 7.59 1.94 -4.94
CA LEU A 45 7.91 2.37 -6.29
C LEU A 45 8.20 3.88 -6.38
N ASN A 46 7.46 4.71 -5.65
CA ASN A 46 7.72 6.14 -5.60
C ASN A 46 9.06 6.46 -4.93
N ALA A 47 9.41 5.76 -3.86
CA ALA A 47 10.70 5.92 -3.20
C ALA A 47 11.87 5.49 -4.10
N GLU A 48 11.70 4.41 -4.88
CA GLU A 48 12.67 3.99 -5.89
C GLU A 48 12.83 5.06 -6.99
N MET A 49 11.73 5.67 -7.45
CA MET A 49 11.78 6.75 -8.44
C MET A 49 12.45 8.01 -7.88
N ASP A 50 12.17 8.39 -6.62
CA ASP A 50 12.86 9.50 -5.95
C ASP A 50 14.36 9.24 -5.85
N HIS A 51 14.75 8.01 -5.52
CA HIS A 51 16.15 7.61 -5.48
C HIS A 51 16.81 7.69 -6.87
N HIS A 52 16.13 7.18 -7.91
CA HIS A 52 16.61 7.21 -9.28
C HIS A 52 16.83 8.66 -9.79
N LEU A 53 15.87 9.55 -9.56
CA LEU A 53 15.96 10.95 -10.00
C LEU A 53 17.01 11.75 -9.23
N ALA A 54 17.37 11.34 -8.01
CA ALA A 54 18.44 11.96 -7.24
C ALA A 54 19.86 11.53 -7.68
N GLY A 55 19.97 10.46 -8.49
CA GLY A 55 21.24 9.95 -9.02
C GLY A 55 21.72 10.67 -10.29
N GLU A 56 22.96 10.40 -10.71
CA GLU A 56 23.55 10.97 -11.93
C GLU A 56 22.76 10.59 -13.19
N ASP A 57 22.20 9.37 -13.24
CA ASP A 57 21.34 8.89 -14.33
C ASP A 57 19.98 9.62 -14.39
N GLY A 58 19.59 10.28 -13.30
CA GLY A 58 18.38 11.10 -13.21
C GLY A 58 18.58 12.53 -13.74
N ALA A 59 19.83 12.95 -14.01
CA ALA A 59 20.13 14.31 -14.42
C ALA A 59 19.50 14.65 -15.78
N GLY A 60 18.57 15.60 -15.78
CA GLY A 60 17.81 16.00 -16.98
C GLY A 60 16.50 15.22 -17.19
N ASN A 61 16.22 14.22 -16.36
CA ASN A 61 14.94 13.51 -16.35
C ASN A 61 13.95 14.15 -15.36
N SER A 62 12.66 14.05 -15.66
CA SER A 62 11.58 14.52 -14.81
C SER A 62 10.42 13.53 -14.81
N ARG A 63 9.59 13.59 -13.77
CA ARG A 63 8.40 12.73 -13.66
C ARG A 63 7.39 13.09 -14.76
N ASN A 64 6.84 12.05 -15.41
CA ASN A 64 5.87 12.19 -16.50
C ASN A 64 4.52 11.50 -16.21
N GLY A 65 4.08 11.56 -14.95
CA GLY A 65 2.81 10.97 -14.52
C GLY A 65 2.94 9.52 -14.05
N TYR A 66 1.86 8.75 -14.20
CA TYR A 66 1.78 7.37 -13.73
C TYR A 66 1.20 6.45 -14.83
N GLY A 67 1.74 5.23 -14.93
CA GLY A 67 1.21 4.17 -15.77
C GLY A 67 0.43 3.14 -14.97
N ARG A 68 -0.76 2.76 -15.43
CA ARG A 68 -1.56 1.72 -14.76
C ARG A 68 -1.09 0.32 -15.15
N LYS A 69 -0.87 -0.53 -14.15
CA LYS A 69 -0.53 -1.95 -14.33
C LYS A 69 -1.36 -2.83 -13.41
N THR A 70 -1.85 -3.96 -13.93
CA THR A 70 -2.50 -4.99 -13.09
C THR A 70 -1.51 -6.11 -12.84
N ILE A 71 -1.21 -6.38 -11.57
CA ILE A 71 -0.33 -7.46 -11.11
C ILE A 71 -1.16 -8.61 -10.53
N THR A 72 -0.58 -9.81 -10.52
CA THR A 72 -1.16 -10.97 -9.85
C THR A 72 -0.39 -11.22 -8.56
N THR A 73 -1.12 -11.23 -7.44
CA THR A 73 -0.64 -11.57 -6.09
C THR A 73 -1.29 -12.88 -5.64
N ASP A 74 -0.86 -13.40 -4.49
CA ASP A 74 -1.46 -14.59 -3.90
C ASP A 74 -2.93 -14.39 -3.49
N THR A 75 -3.35 -13.13 -3.25
CA THR A 75 -4.71 -12.75 -2.86
C THR A 75 -5.62 -12.39 -4.05
N GLY A 76 -5.05 -12.24 -5.25
CA GLY A 76 -5.82 -11.96 -6.46
C GLY A 76 -5.12 -11.02 -7.44
N LYS A 77 -5.90 -10.34 -8.28
CA LYS A 77 -5.40 -9.33 -9.21
C LYS A 77 -5.51 -7.95 -8.57
N LEU A 78 -4.43 -7.18 -8.63
CA LEU A 78 -4.35 -5.84 -8.06
C LEU A 78 -3.91 -4.82 -9.11
N ALA A 79 -4.68 -3.74 -9.25
CA ALA A 79 -4.31 -2.63 -10.14
C ALA A 79 -3.51 -1.58 -9.37
N ILE A 80 -2.28 -1.31 -9.82
CA ILE A 80 -1.36 -0.32 -9.27
C ILE A 80 -1.03 0.76 -10.30
N ASP A 81 -0.63 1.92 -9.82
CA ASP A 81 -0.21 3.09 -10.57
C ASP A 81 1.31 3.28 -10.37
N VAL A 82 2.08 3.07 -11.44
CA VAL A 82 3.56 3.04 -11.42
C VAL A 82 4.10 4.41 -11.85
N PRO A 83 4.99 5.05 -11.06
CA PRO A 83 5.59 6.35 -11.37
C PRO A 83 6.59 6.32 -12.53
#